data_AF-A0A9P7HKD7-F1
#
_entry.id   AF-A0A9P7HKD7-F1
#
_cell.length_a   1.000
_cell.length_b   1.000
_cell.length_c   1.000
_cell.angle_alpha   90.00
_cell.angle_beta   90.00
_cell.angle_gamma   90.00
#
_symmetry.space_group_name_H-M   'P 1'
#
loop_
_entity.id
_entity.type
_entity.pdbx_description
1 polymer ?
#
loop_
_entity_poly.entity_id
_entity_poly.type
_entity_poly.pdbx_seq_one_letter_code
_entity_poly.pdbx_strand_id
1 'polypeptide(L)'
;MRKDLLLMKRSNINAIRTAHQPPHPDFFNVADEIGFYVIAESDLECHGFGGIEETEEEAAEWLSNNPDWEEAYVDRARQLVERLKNHASVIIWSLGNECFYGRNHADMSKWIKERDPSRV
;
A
#
# COMPACT_ATOMS: atom_id res chain seq x y z
N MET A 1 6.56 18.36 1.75
CA MET A 1 7.30 17.16 1.31
C MET A 1 8.76 17.19 1.79
N ARG A 2 9.76 17.75 1.06
CA ARG A 2 11.18 17.68 1.52
C ARG A 2 11.44 18.27 2.91
N LYS A 3 10.81 19.40 3.24
CA LYS A 3 10.93 20.03 4.56
C LYS A 3 10.49 19.10 5.69
N ASP A 4 9.43 18.33 5.48
CA ASP A 4 8.86 17.39 6.46
C ASP A 4 9.79 16.20 6.65
N LEU A 5 10.32 15.65 5.55
CA LEU A 5 11.30 14.56 5.61
C LEU A 5 12.60 14.97 6.32
N LEU A 6 13.10 16.19 6.08
CA LEU A 6 14.25 16.72 6.81
C LEU A 6 13.94 16.95 8.30
N LEU A 7 12.70 17.31 8.64
CA LEU A 7 12.28 17.41 10.03
C LEU A 7 12.28 16.04 10.71
N MET A 8 11.73 15.02 10.04
CA MET A 8 11.76 13.63 10.50
C MET A 8 13.19 13.15 10.78
N LYS A 9 14.14 13.41 9.87
CA LYS A 9 15.56 13.07 10.08
C LYS A 9 16.17 13.78 11.29
N ARG A 10 15.87 15.07 11.49
CA ARG A 10 16.30 15.83 12.69
C ARG A 10 15.67 15.29 13.98
N SER A 11 14.54 14.61 13.87
CA SER A 11 13.84 13.93 14.96
C SER A 11 14.20 12.44 15.08
N ASN A 12 15.29 11.99 14.46
CA ASN A 12 15.78 10.60 14.49
C ASN A 12 14.84 9.54 13.90
N ILE A 13 13.85 9.93 13.10
CA ILE A 13 12.97 9.00 12.39
C ILE A 13 13.72 8.41 11.19
N ASN A 14 13.54 7.11 10.95
CA ASN A 14 14.21 6.38 9.88
C ASN A 14 13.26 5.62 8.92
N ALA A 15 11.96 5.59 9.21
CA ALA A 15 10.98 4.85 8.41
C ALA A 15 9.66 5.61 8.25
N ILE A 16 8.96 5.37 7.14
CA ILE A 16 7.67 5.99 6.79
C ILE A 16 6.76 4.94 6.14
N ARG A 17 5.51 4.84 6.59
CA ARG A 17 4.42 4.19 5.85
C ARG A 17 3.64 5.25 5.08
N THR A 18 3.37 5.02 3.80
CA THR A 18 2.58 5.96 2.98
C THR A 18 1.09 5.79 3.24
N ALA A 19 0.68 6.08 4.47
CA ALA A 19 -0.70 5.93 4.93
C ALA A 19 -1.66 6.89 4.19
N HIS A 20 -2.72 6.45 3.52
CA HIS A 20 -3.02 5.07 3.06
C HIS A 20 -3.11 4.99 1.53
N GLN A 21 -2.19 5.69 0.86
CA GLN A 21 -2.07 5.75 -0.59
C GLN A 21 -0.67 6.25 -0.98
N PRO A 22 -0.20 5.97 -2.20
CA PRO A 22 1.12 6.44 -2.59
C PRO A 22 1.08 7.98 -2.79
N PRO A 23 2.05 8.72 -2.20
CA PRO A 23 2.14 10.17 -2.37
C PRO A 23 2.58 10.53 -3.80
N HIS A 24 2.77 11.83 -4.04
CA HIS A 24 3.39 12.31 -5.28
C HIS A 24 4.74 11.58 -5.54
N PRO A 25 5.05 11.14 -6.78
CA PRO A 25 6.23 10.33 -7.09
C PRO A 25 7.56 10.91 -6.58
N ASP A 26 7.71 12.24 -6.57
CA ASP A 26 8.92 12.92 -6.06
C ASP A 26 9.24 12.63 -4.59
N PHE A 27 8.25 12.19 -3.79
CA PHE A 27 8.49 11.74 -2.42
C PHE A 27 9.57 10.66 -2.35
N PHE A 28 9.51 9.69 -3.27
CA PHE A 28 10.39 8.53 -3.26
C PHE A 28 11.82 8.90 -3.70
N ASN A 29 11.97 9.87 -4.60
CA ASN A 29 13.27 10.44 -4.95
C ASN A 29 13.96 11.05 -3.71
N VAL A 30 13.20 11.81 -2.91
CA VAL A 30 13.76 12.43 -1.69
C VAL A 30 14.03 11.37 -0.62
N ALA A 31 13.16 10.36 -0.48
CA ALA A 31 13.35 9.26 0.47
C ALA A 31 14.62 8.43 0.15
N ASP A 32 14.87 8.16 -1.14
CA ASP A 32 16.10 7.54 -1.61
C ASP A 32 17.33 8.40 -1.29
N GLU A 33 17.26 9.72 -1.53
CA GLU A 33 18.38 10.65 -1.36
C GLU A 33 18.85 10.78 0.10
N ILE A 34 17.90 10.92 1.04
CA ILE A 34 18.22 11.21 2.46
C ILE A 34 18.10 9.98 3.38
N GLY A 35 17.71 8.85 2.81
CA GLY A 35 17.61 7.56 3.47
C GLY A 35 16.42 7.44 4.41
N PHE A 36 15.38 6.76 3.94
CA PHE A 36 14.26 6.24 4.72
C PHE A 36 13.95 4.80 4.31
N TYR A 37 13.48 3.98 5.26
CA TYR A 37 12.78 2.75 4.96
C TYR A 37 11.30 3.06 4.70
N VAL A 38 10.79 2.71 3.53
CA VAL A 38 9.45 3.06 3.09
C VAL A 38 8.58 1.80 2.94
N ILE A 39 7.42 1.82 3.59
CA ILE A 39 6.29 0.94 3.27
C ILE A 39 5.42 1.70 2.28
N ALA A 40 5.45 1.28 1.02
CA ALA A 40 4.64 1.89 -0.02
C ALA A 40 3.30 1.15 -0.09
N GLU A 41 2.20 1.88 0.04
CA GLU A 41 0.86 1.34 0.25
C GLU A 41 -0.09 1.63 -0.90
N SER A 42 -0.84 0.61 -1.30
CA SER A 42 -1.87 0.72 -2.33
C SER A 42 -2.98 1.67 -1.88
N ASP A 43 -3.54 2.43 -2.81
CA ASP A 43 -4.71 3.29 -2.58
C ASP A 43 -5.98 2.42 -2.52
N LEU A 44 -6.21 1.82 -1.34
CA LEU A 44 -7.29 0.88 -1.10
C LEU A 44 -7.65 0.88 0.40
N GLU A 45 -8.87 1.34 0.71
CA GLU A 45 -9.45 1.32 2.04
C GLU A 45 -10.96 1.05 1.97
N CYS A 46 -11.48 0.18 2.84
CA CYS A 46 -12.90 -0.23 2.82
C CYS A 46 -13.56 -0.18 4.20
N HIS A 47 -12.97 0.55 5.15
CA HIS A 47 -13.39 0.57 6.56
C HIS A 47 -14.90 0.79 6.74
N GLY A 48 -15.52 1.62 5.90
CA GLY A 48 -16.92 2.01 6.00
C GLY A 48 -17.94 0.86 6.09
N PHE A 49 -17.67 -0.33 5.54
CA PHE A 49 -18.60 -1.46 5.60
C PHE A 49 -18.71 -2.08 7.00
N GLY A 50 -17.71 -1.89 7.86
CA GLY A 50 -17.75 -2.37 9.25
C GLY A 50 -18.71 -1.57 10.13
N GLY A 51 -19.19 -0.42 9.65
CA GLY A 51 -20.28 0.33 10.30
C GLY A 51 -21.68 -0.06 9.82
N ILE A 52 -21.77 -0.95 8.82
CA ILE A 52 -23.03 -1.35 8.18
C ILE A 52 -23.35 -2.83 8.48
N GLU A 53 -22.34 -3.69 8.48
CA GLU A 53 -22.48 -5.13 8.73
C GLU A 53 -22.17 -5.52 10.17
N GLU A 54 -22.66 -6.69 10.59
CA GLU A 54 -22.45 -7.20 11.95
C GLU A 54 -21.08 -7.89 12.12
N THR A 55 -20.52 -8.43 11.03
CA THR A 55 -19.25 -9.17 11.02
C THR A 55 -18.27 -8.65 9.96
N GLU A 56 -16.97 -8.88 10.16
CA GLU A 56 -15.94 -8.52 9.18
C GLU A 56 -16.06 -9.37 7.91
N GLU A 57 -16.52 -10.62 8.02
CA GLU A 57 -16.78 -11.49 6.87
C GLU A 57 -17.88 -10.93 5.98
N GLU A 58 -19.02 -10.51 6.55
CA GLU A 58 -20.10 -9.85 5.80
C GLU A 58 -19.63 -8.52 5.20
N ALA A 59 -18.86 -7.73 5.95
CA ALA A 59 -18.28 -6.49 5.44
C ALA A 59 -17.33 -6.74 4.26
N ALA A 60 -16.57 -7.84 4.27
CA ALA A 60 -15.67 -8.22 3.19
C ALA A 60 -16.42 -8.64 1.91
N GLU A 61 -17.61 -9.25 2.01
CA GLU A 61 -18.43 -9.65 0.85
C GLU A 61 -18.84 -8.47 -0.04
N TRP A 62 -18.83 -7.23 0.48
CA TRP A 62 -19.09 -6.05 -0.34
C TRP A 62 -18.00 -5.82 -1.38
N LEU A 63 -16.71 -5.94 -1.00
CA LEU A 63 -15.57 -5.57 -1.84
C LEU A 63 -14.41 -6.58 -1.78
N SER A 64 -13.82 -6.79 -0.61
CA SER A 64 -12.55 -7.54 -0.47
C SER A 64 -12.64 -9.04 -0.76
N ASN A 65 -13.82 -9.62 -0.57
CA ASN A 65 -14.13 -11.00 -0.96
C ASN A 65 -15.08 -11.09 -2.17
N ASN A 66 -15.35 -9.96 -2.84
CA ASN A 66 -16.26 -9.87 -3.97
C ASN A 66 -15.51 -10.05 -5.31
N PRO A 67 -15.81 -11.09 -6.12
CA PRO A 67 -15.13 -11.32 -7.39
C PRO A 67 -15.32 -10.19 -8.42
N ASP A 68 -16.40 -9.40 -8.33
CA ASP A 68 -16.63 -8.27 -9.24
C ASP A 68 -15.58 -7.15 -9.07
N TRP A 69 -14.88 -7.13 -7.94
CA TRP A 69 -13.85 -6.14 -7.58
C TRP A 69 -12.42 -6.66 -7.74
N GLU A 70 -12.22 -7.92 -8.17
CA GLU A 70 -10.89 -8.55 -8.28
C GLU A 70 -9.93 -7.70 -9.13
N GLU A 71 -10.34 -7.30 -10.34
CA GLU A 71 -9.48 -6.50 -11.23
C GLU A 71 -9.18 -5.11 -10.64
N ALA A 72 -10.13 -4.50 -9.92
CA ALA A 72 -9.89 -3.21 -9.28
C ALA A 72 -8.82 -3.31 -8.18
N TYR A 73 -8.87 -4.35 -7.36
CA TYR A 73 -7.86 -4.63 -6.32
C TYR A 73 -6.49 -4.89 -6.94
N VAL A 74 -6.42 -5.80 -7.91
CA VAL A 74 -5.16 -6.15 -8.59
C VAL A 74 -4.58 -4.94 -9.34
N ASP A 75 -5.42 -4.08 -9.93
CA ASP A 75 -4.95 -2.85 -10.56
C ASP A 75 -4.31 -1.86 -9.57
N ARG A 76 -4.83 -1.73 -8.34
CA ARG A 76 -4.19 -0.89 -7.30
C ARG A 76 -2.78 -1.40 -6.96
N ALA A 77 -2.62 -2.72 -6.80
CA ALA A 77 -1.31 -3.33 -6.62
C ALA A 77 -0.39 -3.10 -7.83
N ARG A 78 -0.94 -3.23 -9.04
CA ARG A 78 -0.21 -3.00 -10.31
C ARG A 78 0.33 -1.59 -10.42
N GLN A 79 -0.53 -0.59 -10.21
CA GLN A 79 -0.14 0.82 -10.27
C GLN A 79 0.93 1.17 -9.23
N LEU A 80 0.81 0.64 -8.01
CA LEU A 80 1.77 0.84 -6.93
C LEU A 80 3.16 0.32 -7.34
N VAL A 81 3.26 -0.98 -7.64
CA VAL A 81 4.54 -1.64 -7.90
C VAL A 81 5.18 -1.11 -9.17
N GLU A 82 4.43 -1.01 -10.27
CA GLU A 82 5.02 -0.62 -11.55
C GLU A 82 5.62 0.79 -11.52
N ARG A 83 4.99 1.70 -10.76
CA ARG A 83 5.47 3.07 -10.62
C ARG A 83 6.70 3.18 -9.71
N LEU A 84 6.83 2.31 -8.71
CA LEU A 84 7.76 2.53 -7.59
C LEU A 84 8.88 1.50 -7.43
N LYS A 85 8.83 0.37 -8.15
CA LYS A 85 9.76 -0.78 -8.03
C LYS A 85 11.27 -0.47 -8.10
N ASN A 86 11.65 0.69 -8.62
CA ASN A 86 13.05 1.09 -8.77
C ASN A 86 13.59 1.93 -7.61
N HIS A 87 12.75 2.31 -6.63
CA HIS A 87 13.18 3.06 -5.46
C HIS A 87 13.78 2.14 -4.40
N ALA A 88 15.02 2.42 -3.99
CA ALA A 88 15.74 1.62 -3.00
C ALA A 88 15.18 1.79 -1.58
N SER A 89 14.60 2.96 -1.29
CA SER A 89 13.93 3.26 -0.02
C SER A 89 12.71 2.38 0.22
N VAL A 90 12.00 1.96 -0.84
CA VAL A 90 10.84 1.10 -0.71
C VAL A 90 11.30 -0.32 -0.39
N ILE A 91 10.91 -0.82 0.78
CA ILE A 91 11.30 -2.14 1.28
C ILE A 91 10.11 -3.09 1.49
N ILE A 92 8.88 -2.56 1.56
CA ILE A 92 7.65 -3.32 1.78
C ILE A 92 6.56 -2.77 0.85
N TRP A 93 5.81 -3.68 0.22
CA TRP A 93 4.55 -3.36 -0.44
C TRP A 93 3.37 -3.64 0.49
N SER A 94 2.54 -2.65 0.74
CA SER A 94 1.28 -2.82 1.49
C SER A 94 0.09 -2.90 0.54
N LEU A 95 -0.80 -3.87 0.80
CA LEU A 95 -1.98 -4.13 -0.03
C LEU A 95 -3.08 -3.07 0.16
N GLY A 96 -3.00 -2.24 1.20
CA GLY A 96 -4.03 -1.25 1.54
C GLY A 96 -4.14 -1.07 3.04
N ASN A 97 -5.26 -0.54 3.50
CA ASN A 97 -5.54 -0.30 4.92
C ASN A 97 -7.00 -0.61 5.23
N GLU A 98 -7.30 -1.24 6.37
CA GLU A 98 -8.67 -1.42 6.90
C GLU A 98 -9.69 -1.86 5.83
N CYS A 99 -9.32 -2.88 5.05
CA CYS A 99 -10.14 -3.44 3.98
C CYS A 99 -10.81 -4.77 4.36
N PHE A 100 -10.82 -5.16 5.63
CA PHE A 100 -11.08 -6.56 6.03
C PHE A 100 -10.13 -7.51 5.28
N TYR A 101 -10.51 -8.78 5.13
CA TYR A 101 -9.75 -9.75 4.36
C TYR A 101 -10.65 -10.50 3.38
N GLY A 102 -10.08 -10.94 2.25
CA GLY A 102 -10.83 -11.69 1.25
C GLY A 102 -9.95 -12.08 0.07
N ARG A 103 -10.52 -12.84 -0.87
CA ARG A 103 -9.80 -13.40 -2.04
C ARG A 103 -8.99 -12.37 -2.82
N ASN A 104 -9.51 -11.15 -2.96
CA ASN A 104 -8.86 -10.12 -3.77
C ASN A 104 -7.51 -9.69 -3.18
N HIS A 105 -7.33 -9.76 -1.86
CA HIS A 105 -6.04 -9.52 -1.22
C HIS A 105 -5.02 -10.63 -1.54
N ALA A 106 -5.48 -11.88 -1.59
CA ALA A 106 -4.63 -13.01 -1.98
C ALA A 106 -4.17 -12.85 -3.43
N ASP A 107 -5.06 -12.42 -4.33
CA ASP A 107 -4.75 -12.17 -5.74
C ASP A 107 -3.78 -10.99 -5.91
N MET A 108 -3.96 -9.88 -5.16
CA MET A 108 -2.98 -8.78 -5.10
C MET A 108 -1.61 -9.28 -4.66
N SER A 109 -1.55 -10.01 -3.53
CA SER A 109 -0.29 -10.53 -2.97
C SER A 109 0.42 -11.45 -3.96
N LYS A 110 -0.32 -12.37 -4.59
CA LYS A 110 0.20 -13.26 -5.63
C LYS A 110 0.80 -12.46 -6.79
N TRP A 111 0.05 -11.49 -7.33
CA TRP A 111 0.51 -10.66 -8.43
C TRP A 111 1.79 -9.88 -8.06
N ILE A 112 1.83 -9.27 -6.87
CA ILE A 112 3.01 -8.53 -6.39
C ILE A 112 4.23 -9.45 -6.30
N LYS A 113 4.08 -10.65 -5.73
CA LYS A 113 5.19 -11.62 -5.59
C LYS A 113 5.70 -12.13 -6.92
N GLU A 114 4.80 -12.36 -7.89
CA GLU A 114 5.19 -12.71 -9.25
C GLU A 114 5.93 -11.55 -9.94
N ARG A 115 5.52 -10.30 -9.67
CA ARG A 115 6.05 -9.12 -10.36
C ARG A 115 7.35 -8.57 -9.80
N ASP A 116 7.46 -8.49 -8.47
CA ASP A 116 8.62 -7.99 -7.73
C ASP A 116 8.94 -8.91 -6.54
N PRO A 117 9.69 -10.01 -6.77
CA PRO A 117 10.08 -10.92 -5.70
C PRO A 117 11.15 -10.34 -4.75
N SER A 118 11.67 -9.14 -5.02
CA SER A 118 12.79 -8.55 -4.25
C SER A 118 12.37 -7.92 -2.92
N ARG A 119 11.07 -7.72 -2.70
CA ARG A 119 10.50 -7.04 -1.52
C ARG A 119 9.48 -7.92 -0.80
N VAL A 120 9.25 -7.58 0.47
CA VAL A 120 8.22 -8.25 1.28
C VAL A 120 6.84 -7.67 1.02
#